data_AF-A0A5C8L379-F1
#
_entry.id   AF-A0A5C8L379-F1
#
_cell.length_a   1.000
_cell.length_b   1.000
_cell.length_c   1.000
_cell.angle_alpha   90.00
_cell.angle_beta   90.00
_cell.angle_gamma   90.00
#
_symmetry.space_group_name_H-M   'P 1'
#
loop_
_entity.id
_entity.type
_entity.pdbx_description
1 polymer ?
#
loop_
_entity_poly.entity_id
_entity_poly.type
_entity_poly.pdbx_seq_one_letter_code
_entity_poly.pdbx_strand_id
1 'polypeptide(L)'
;MKIRFLLITIFFLSISLSGFAQKVKFKKGNVLIDNVKVFEFERRNMAHQASFYNPETKDEVIFWNYNLSGTNEYRGDDFIELFFPEQDIKIETTKFLGRTSKWIIKELINQKVINRDGVIDEKKLETFKSKYGENVTERTVRHKF
;
A
#
# COMPACT_ATOMS: atom_id res chain seq x y z
N MET A 1 43.15 16.83 26.67
CA MET A 1 42.54 15.50 26.39
C MET A 1 41.01 15.52 26.27
N LYS A 2 40.27 16.30 27.08
CA LYS A 2 38.79 16.30 27.11
C LYS A 2 38.08 16.69 25.79
N ILE A 3 38.61 17.67 25.06
CA ILE A 3 38.04 18.12 23.76
C ILE A 3 38.17 17.08 22.65
N ARG A 4 39.25 16.29 22.64
CA ARG A 4 39.45 15.20 21.67
C ARG A 4 38.46 14.07 21.90
N PHE A 5 38.16 13.76 23.16
CA PHE A 5 37.12 12.78 23.52
C PHE A 5 35.72 13.28 23.16
N LEU A 6 35.42 14.57 23.37
CA LEU A 6 34.12 15.16 23.01
C LEU A 6 33.81 15.06 21.51
N LEU A 7 34.81 15.32 20.66
CA LEU A 7 34.65 15.23 19.20
C LEU A 7 34.40 13.79 18.73
N ILE A 8 35.02 12.80 19.38
CA ILE A 8 34.81 11.38 19.09
C ILE A 8 33.39 10.97 19.49
N THR A 9 32.89 11.41 20.65
CA THR A 9 31.52 11.11 21.10
C THR A 9 30.46 11.70 20.17
N ILE A 10 30.67 12.93 19.68
CA ILE A 10 29.76 13.58 18.71
C ILE A 10 29.76 12.84 17.36
N PHE A 11 30.92 12.35 16.92
CA PHE A 11 31.05 11.56 15.69
C PHE A 11 30.37 10.19 15.77
N PHE A 12 30.39 9.52 16.93
CA PHE A 12 29.64 8.27 17.12
C PHE A 12 28.12 8.48 17.22
N LEU A 13 27.69 9.63 17.77
CA LEU A 13 26.26 9.95 17.85
C LEU A 13 25.65 10.20 16.47
N SER A 14 26.39 10.81 15.53
CA SER A 14 25.88 11.12 14.19
C SER A 14 25.68 9.88 13.30
N ILE A 15 26.47 8.82 13.49
CA ILE A 15 26.31 7.55 12.74
C ILE A 15 25.05 6.80 13.18
N SER A 16 24.65 6.93 14.45
CA SER A 16 23.48 6.23 15.01
C SER A 16 22.12 6.75 14.51
N LEU A 17 22.08 7.91 13.85
CA LEU A 17 20.87 8.53 13.28
C LEU A 17 20.58 8.09 11.83
N SER A 18 21.28 7.07 11.33
CA SER A 18 20.96 6.43 10.05
C SER A 18 19.62 5.70 10.15
N GLY A 19 18.52 6.45 9.98
CA GLY A 19 17.17 5.91 9.99
C GLY A 19 17.04 4.80 8.95
N PHE A 20 16.86 3.56 9.40
CA PHE A 20 16.64 2.41 8.54
C PHE A 20 15.28 2.55 7.85
N ALA A 21 15.26 3.15 6.67
CA ALA A 21 14.10 3.12 5.79
C ALA A 21 13.87 1.66 5.33
N GLN A 22 12.65 1.16 5.52
CA GLN A 22 12.29 -0.22 5.13
C GLN A 22 12.42 -0.38 3.61
N LYS A 23 13.22 -1.34 3.17
CA LYS A 23 13.48 -1.55 1.74
C LYS A 23 12.42 -2.48 1.14
N VAL A 24 11.41 -1.88 0.50
CA VAL A 24 10.34 -2.64 -0.18
C VAL A 24 10.74 -2.99 -1.62
N LYS A 25 10.76 -4.28 -1.95
CA LYS A 25 11.08 -4.82 -3.28
C LYS A 25 9.92 -5.66 -3.84
N PHE A 26 9.73 -5.60 -5.15
CA PHE A 26 8.81 -6.48 -5.89
C PHE A 26 9.64 -7.33 -6.85
N LYS A 27 9.69 -8.64 -6.65
CA LYS A 27 10.54 -9.55 -7.44
C LYS A 27 9.86 -10.89 -7.67
N LYS A 28 9.76 -11.30 -8.95
CA LYS A 28 9.23 -12.62 -9.36
C LYS A 28 7.90 -12.99 -8.68
N GLY A 29 6.92 -12.09 -8.67
CA GLY A 29 5.62 -12.33 -8.03
C GLY A 29 5.63 -12.28 -6.50
N ASN A 30 6.68 -11.73 -5.88
CA ASN A 30 6.76 -11.58 -4.42
C ASN A 30 6.97 -10.12 -4.02
N VAL A 31 6.41 -9.74 -2.89
CA VAL A 31 6.72 -8.50 -2.16
C VAL A 31 7.67 -8.85 -1.03
N LEU A 32 8.78 -8.14 -0.94
CA LEU A 32 9.78 -8.32 0.10
C LEU A 32 9.99 -7.02 0.87
N ILE A 33 9.94 -7.09 2.20
CA ILE A 33 10.33 -6.01 3.11
C ILE A 33 11.65 -6.44 3.74
N ASP A 34 12.70 -5.64 3.54
CA ASP A 34 14.06 -5.93 4.06
C ASP A 34 14.58 -7.33 3.67
N ASN A 35 14.19 -7.78 2.47
CA ASN A 35 14.46 -9.09 1.88
C ASN A 35 13.69 -10.28 2.49
N VAL A 36 12.82 -10.04 3.47
CA VAL A 36 11.85 -11.04 3.94
C VAL A 36 10.64 -11.00 3.03
N LYS A 37 10.20 -12.16 2.53
CA LYS A 37 9.00 -12.27 1.71
C LYS A 37 7.78 -12.09 2.61
N VAL A 38 6.96 -11.09 2.31
CA VAL A 38 5.76 -10.75 3.09
C VAL A 38 4.47 -11.02 2.34
N PHE A 39 4.49 -10.92 1.01
CA PHE A 39 3.34 -11.29 0.17
C PHE A 39 3.79 -12.02 -1.09
N GLU A 40 2.92 -12.90 -1.57
CA GLU A 40 2.85 -13.26 -2.99
C GLU A 40 1.94 -12.26 -3.69
N PHE A 41 2.21 -11.93 -4.95
CA PHE A 41 1.33 -11.05 -5.71
C PHE A 41 1.20 -11.49 -7.15
N GLU A 42 0.00 -11.30 -7.69
CA GLU A 42 -0.31 -11.52 -9.08
C GLU A 42 -0.97 -10.30 -9.70
N ARG A 43 -0.97 -10.24 -11.03
CA ARG A 43 -1.65 -9.20 -11.80
C ARG A 43 -2.56 -9.85 -12.80
N ARG A 44 -3.77 -9.31 -12.92
CA ARG A 44 -4.82 -9.79 -13.82
C ARG A 44 -5.35 -8.62 -14.65
N ASN A 45 -6.18 -8.93 -15.64
CA ASN A 45 -6.87 -7.95 -16.48
C ASN A 45 -5.93 -6.86 -17.05
N MET A 46 -4.90 -7.24 -17.82
CA MET A 46 -3.89 -6.32 -18.36
C MET A 46 -3.24 -5.39 -17.30
N ALA A 47 -3.08 -5.88 -16.07
CA ALA A 47 -2.58 -5.15 -14.91
C ALA A 47 -3.50 -4.05 -14.35
N HIS A 48 -4.78 -4.04 -14.73
CA HIS A 48 -5.83 -3.27 -14.04
C HIS A 48 -6.22 -3.89 -12.70
N GLN A 49 -5.84 -5.14 -12.43
CA GLN A 49 -6.09 -5.79 -11.16
C GLN A 49 -4.81 -6.39 -10.59
N ALA A 50 -4.69 -6.39 -9.28
CA ALA A 50 -3.63 -7.08 -8.57
C ALA A 50 -4.15 -7.64 -7.24
N SER A 51 -3.73 -8.85 -6.91
CA SER A 51 -4.02 -9.50 -5.64
C SER A 51 -2.74 -9.76 -4.89
N PHE A 52 -2.78 -9.57 -3.57
CA PHE A 52 -1.68 -9.81 -2.65
C PHE A 52 -2.11 -10.86 -1.64
N TYR A 53 -1.32 -11.91 -1.53
CA TYR A 53 -1.64 -13.09 -0.73
C TYR A 53 -0.64 -13.31 0.38
N ASN A 54 -1.13 -13.85 1.50
CA ASN A 54 -0.27 -14.38 2.55
C ASN A 54 0.55 -15.56 1.98
N PRO A 55 1.90 -15.55 2.10
CA PRO A 55 2.75 -16.62 1.60
C PRO A 55 2.45 -18.01 2.16
N GLU A 56 2.00 -18.09 3.41
CA GLU A 56 1.77 -19.31 4.17
C GLU A 56 0.34 -19.82 3.98
N THR A 57 -0.66 -18.98 4.26
CA THR A 57 -2.08 -19.40 4.24
C THR A 57 -2.69 -19.36 2.84
N LYS A 58 -2.09 -18.61 1.90
CA LYS A 58 -2.62 -18.32 0.56
C LYS A 58 -3.89 -17.46 0.55
N ASP A 59 -4.30 -16.93 1.70
CA ASP A 59 -5.44 -16.02 1.77
C ASP A 59 -5.13 -14.69 1.08
N GLU A 60 -6.12 -14.12 0.39
CA GLU A 60 -6.02 -12.79 -0.19
C GLU A 60 -6.07 -11.74 0.93
N VAL A 61 -4.99 -10.97 1.06
CA VAL A 61 -4.85 -9.93 2.07
C VAL A 61 -5.31 -8.59 1.51
N ILE A 62 -4.99 -8.32 0.24
CA ILE A 62 -5.33 -7.06 -0.42
C ILE A 62 -5.68 -7.34 -1.87
N PHE A 63 -6.86 -6.89 -2.27
CA PHE A 63 -7.24 -6.75 -3.66
C PHE A 63 -7.12 -5.28 -4.08
N TRP A 64 -6.47 -5.06 -5.22
CA TRP A 64 -6.32 -3.75 -5.86
C TRP A 64 -6.96 -3.80 -7.24
N ASN A 65 -7.79 -2.81 -7.55
CA ASN A 65 -8.50 -2.72 -8.81
C ASN A 65 -8.50 -1.29 -9.33
N TYR A 66 -8.09 -1.11 -10.58
CA TYR A 66 -8.33 0.10 -11.36
C TYR A 66 -9.71 -0.05 -12.00
N ASN A 67 -10.70 0.66 -11.46
CA ASN A 67 -12.07 0.61 -11.94
C ASN A 67 -12.28 1.67 -13.03
N LEU A 68 -12.66 1.21 -14.23
CA LEU A 68 -12.92 2.03 -15.42
C LEU A 68 -14.39 2.50 -15.53
N SER A 69 -15.22 2.22 -14.51
CA SER A 69 -16.63 2.61 -14.37
C SER A 69 -17.58 2.34 -15.55
N GLY A 70 -17.15 1.61 -16.59
CA GLY A 70 -17.98 1.11 -17.68
C GLY A 70 -17.85 1.83 -19.02
N THR A 71 -17.00 2.86 -19.16
CA THR A 71 -16.80 3.58 -20.42
C THR A 71 -15.32 3.80 -20.73
N ASN A 72 -14.78 3.15 -21.76
CA ASN A 72 -13.38 3.31 -22.18
C ASN A 72 -13.03 4.74 -22.65
N GLU A 73 -14.02 5.55 -23.01
CA GLU A 73 -13.85 6.89 -23.57
C GLU A 73 -13.94 8.02 -22.53
N TYR A 74 -14.55 7.78 -21.37
CA TYR A 74 -14.72 8.77 -20.31
C TYR A 74 -13.96 8.32 -19.07
N ARG A 75 -12.86 9.00 -18.74
CA ARG A 75 -12.01 8.70 -17.56
C ARG A 75 -12.42 9.48 -16.31
N GLY A 76 -13.47 10.30 -16.39
CA GLY A 76 -13.85 11.22 -15.32
C GLY A 76 -14.41 10.52 -14.08
N ASP A 77 -14.82 9.27 -14.22
CA ASP A 77 -15.38 8.39 -13.21
C ASP A 77 -14.48 7.19 -12.88
N ASP A 78 -13.24 7.17 -13.38
CA ASP A 78 -12.24 6.18 -13.00
C ASP A 78 -11.87 6.33 -11.51
N PHE A 79 -11.64 5.22 -10.82
CA PHE A 79 -11.11 5.24 -9.46
C PHE A 79 -10.27 4.00 -9.15
N ILE A 80 -9.48 4.10 -8.09
CA ILE A 80 -8.82 2.95 -7.48
C ILE A 80 -9.70 2.39 -6.37
N GLU A 81 -9.91 1.08 -6.39
CA GLU A 81 -10.52 0.32 -5.32
C GLU A 81 -9.46 -0.54 -4.63
N LEU A 82 -9.45 -0.46 -3.31
CA LEU A 82 -8.73 -1.37 -2.42
C LEU A 82 -9.75 -2.14 -1.61
N PHE A 83 -9.56 -3.44 -1.48
CA PHE A 83 -10.34 -4.28 -0.59
C PHE A 83 -9.42 -5.12 0.28
N PHE A 84 -9.73 -5.16 1.58
CA PHE A 84 -9.01 -5.88 2.62
C PHE A 84 -9.96 -6.96 3.17
N PRO A 85 -9.93 -8.20 2.64
CA PRO A 85 -10.97 -9.19 2.89
C PRO A 85 -11.12 -9.57 4.37
N GLU A 86 -10.00 -9.75 5.08
CA GLU A 86 -10.01 -10.13 6.50
C GLU A 86 -10.64 -9.05 7.40
N GLN A 87 -10.45 -7.77 7.06
CA GLN A 87 -11.01 -6.65 7.81
C GLN A 87 -12.39 -6.20 7.29
N ASP A 88 -12.86 -6.76 6.17
CA ASP A 88 -14.05 -6.30 5.44
C ASP A 88 -14.05 -4.78 5.16
N ILE A 89 -12.87 -4.25 4.81
CA ILE A 89 -12.70 -2.82 4.53
C ILE A 89 -12.49 -2.59 3.04
N LYS A 90 -13.38 -1.78 2.45
CA LYS A 90 -13.25 -1.25 1.10
C LYS A 90 -12.87 0.23 1.13
N ILE A 91 -11.96 0.62 0.23
CA ILE A 91 -11.51 1.99 0.03
C ILE A 91 -11.56 2.31 -1.45
N GLU A 92 -12.40 3.25 -1.83
CA GLU A 92 -12.51 3.77 -3.19
C GLU A 92 -11.95 5.19 -3.23
N THR A 93 -11.07 5.52 -4.17
CA THR A 93 -10.43 6.83 -4.24
C THR A 93 -9.96 7.19 -5.65
N THR A 94 -10.18 8.44 -6.05
CA THR A 94 -9.61 9.04 -7.27
C THR A 94 -8.23 9.65 -7.00
N LYS A 95 -7.87 9.87 -5.72
CA LYS A 95 -6.59 10.46 -5.30
C LYS A 95 -5.37 9.63 -5.73
N PHE A 96 -5.57 8.34 -6.02
CA PHE A 96 -4.52 7.42 -6.44
C PHE A 96 -4.57 7.08 -7.93
N LEU A 97 -5.33 7.82 -8.75
CA LEU A 97 -5.29 7.66 -10.20
C LEU A 97 -3.87 7.82 -10.74
N GLY A 98 -3.52 6.98 -11.71
CA GLY A 98 -2.16 6.88 -12.24
C GLY A 98 -1.14 6.22 -11.32
N ARG A 99 -1.49 5.84 -10.08
CA ARG A 99 -0.63 5.06 -9.19
C ARG A 99 -0.82 3.57 -9.42
N THR A 100 0.31 2.85 -9.46
CA THR A 100 0.29 1.39 -9.60
C THR A 100 0.03 0.71 -8.27
N SER A 101 -0.44 -0.55 -8.31
CA SER A 101 -0.55 -1.40 -7.11
C SER A 101 0.75 -1.46 -6.28
N LYS A 102 1.92 -1.46 -6.94
CA LYS A 102 3.23 -1.43 -6.25
C LYS A 102 3.46 -0.16 -5.45
N TRP A 103 3.02 0.99 -5.97
CA TRP A 103 3.16 2.26 -5.27
C TRP A 103 2.24 2.28 -4.05
N ILE A 104 1.01 1.79 -4.19
CA ILE A 104 0.03 1.77 -3.10
C ILE A 104 0.49 0.85 -1.96
N ILE A 105 1.01 -0.34 -2.25
CA ILE A 105 1.58 -1.21 -1.21
C ILE A 105 2.72 -0.52 -0.46
N LYS A 106 3.61 0.19 -1.16
CA LYS A 106 4.66 0.98 -0.49
C LYS A 106 4.07 2.08 0.39
N GLU A 107 3.01 2.73 -0.05
CA GLU A 107 2.33 3.78 0.71
C GLU A 107 1.66 3.22 1.97
N LEU A 108 1.02 2.05 1.89
CA LEU A 108 0.46 1.35 3.04
C LEU A 108 1.54 0.96 4.06
N ILE A 109 2.71 0.50 3.60
CA ILE A 109 3.87 0.22 4.46
C ILE A 109 4.40 1.51 5.10
N ASN A 110 4.57 2.58 4.32
CA ASN A 110 5.05 3.88 4.80
C ASN A 110 4.13 4.46 5.90
N GLN A 111 2.82 4.31 5.74
CA GLN A 111 1.83 4.76 6.71
C GLN A 111 1.58 3.76 7.84
N LYS A 112 2.37 2.67 7.89
CA LYS A 112 2.30 1.61 8.90
C LYS A 112 0.95 0.90 8.94
N VAL A 113 0.21 0.92 7.83
CA VAL A 113 -0.99 0.08 7.64
C VAL A 113 -0.55 -1.39 7.51
N ILE A 114 0.55 -1.62 6.80
CA ILE A 114 1.21 -2.92 6.70
C ILE A 114 2.48 -2.86 7.55
N ASN A 115 2.64 -3.78 8.48
CA ASN A 115 3.86 -3.87 9.28
C ASN A 115 4.96 -4.68 8.55
N ARG A 116 6.11 -4.89 9.21
CA ARG A 116 7.25 -5.61 8.61
C ARG A 116 6.97 -7.07 8.29
N ASP A 117 5.99 -7.66 8.96
CA ASP A 117 5.61 -9.07 8.83
C ASP A 117 4.45 -9.25 7.83
N GLY A 118 3.99 -8.17 7.19
CA GLY A 118 2.87 -8.21 6.25
C GLY A 118 1.49 -8.21 6.92
N VAL A 119 1.42 -7.99 8.24
CA VAL A 119 0.15 -7.93 8.98
C VAL A 119 -0.46 -6.54 8.88
N ILE A 120 -1.79 -6.49 8.72
CA ILE A 120 -2.57 -5.26 8.66
C ILE A 120 -2.84 -4.73 10.07
N ASP A 121 -2.48 -3.47 10.32
CA ASP A 121 -2.92 -2.72 11.49
C ASP A 121 -4.26 -2.06 11.19
N GLU A 122 -5.34 -2.62 11.74
CA GLU A 122 -6.72 -2.20 11.51
C GLU A 122 -6.96 -0.73 11.86
N LYS A 123 -6.37 -0.22 12.94
CA LYS A 123 -6.54 1.19 13.34
C LYS A 123 -5.87 2.13 12.34
N LYS A 124 -4.71 1.74 11.81
CA LYS A 124 -4.02 2.49 10.75
C LYS A 124 -4.75 2.37 9.43
N LEU A 125 -5.33 1.21 9.12
CA LEU A 125 -6.18 1.02 7.95
C LEU A 125 -7.41 1.93 7.98
N GLU A 126 -8.10 2.03 9.12
CA GLU A 126 -9.23 2.94 9.29
C GLU A 126 -8.82 4.41 9.16
N THR A 127 -7.66 4.78 9.72
CA THR A 127 -7.10 6.12 9.53
C THR A 127 -6.79 6.40 8.06
N PHE A 128 -6.26 5.40 7.34
CA PHE A 128 -5.96 5.50 5.92
C PHE A 128 -7.25 5.65 5.10
N LYS A 129 -8.29 4.85 5.41
CA LYS A 129 -9.63 4.96 4.80
C LYS A 129 -10.23 6.35 5.05
N SER A 130 -10.22 6.84 6.28
CA SER A 130 -10.73 8.18 6.61
C SER A 130 -10.03 9.28 5.82
N LYS A 131 -8.72 9.14 5.57
CA LYS A 131 -7.92 10.13 4.85
C LYS A 131 -8.11 10.10 3.33
N TYR A 132 -8.23 8.91 2.75
CA TYR A 132 -8.18 8.73 1.29
C TYR A 132 -9.48 8.24 0.66
N GLY A 133 -10.33 7.55 1.41
CA GLY A 133 -11.61 7.03 0.94
C GLY A 133 -12.58 8.14 0.56
N GLU A 134 -13.30 7.92 -0.54
CA GLU A 134 -14.23 8.89 -1.13
C GLU A 134 -15.60 8.28 -1.47
N ASN A 135 -15.81 6.97 -1.21
CA ASN A 135 -17.03 6.22 -1.51
C ASN A 135 -17.58 6.55 -2.92
N VAL A 136 -16.72 6.39 -3.93
CA VAL A 136 -16.96 6.82 -5.31
C VAL A 136 -18.22 6.18 -5.90
N THR A 137 -18.46 4.91 -5.62
CA THR A 137 -19.63 4.19 -6.13
C THR A 137 -20.94 4.74 -5.55
N GLU A 138 -20.94 5.13 -4.26
CA GLU A 138 -22.14 5.62 -3.57
C GLU A 138 -22.55 7.03 -4.00
N ARG A 139 -21.57 7.90 -4.31
CA ARG A 139 -21.84 9.27 -4.77
C ARG A 139 -22.29 9.35 -6.23
N THR A 140 -22.10 8.29 -7.02
CA THR A 140 -22.38 8.31 -8.45
C THR A 140 -23.78 7.72 -8.70
N VAL A 141 -24.80 8.58 -8.80
CA VAL A 141 -26.15 8.15 -9.17
C VAL A 141 -26.11 7.61 -10.61
N ARG A 142 -26.11 6.28 -10.75
CA ARG A 142 -26.30 5.65 -12.05
C ARG A 142 -27.75 5.85 -12.47
N HIS A 143 -28.02 6.80 -13.37
CA HIS A 143 -29.29 6.84 -14.07
C HIS A 143 -29.41 5.55 -14.89
N LYS A 144 -30.24 4.61 -14.41
CA LYS A 144 -30.71 3.49 -15.21
C LYS A 144 -31.57 4.08 -16.32
N PHE A 145 -31.10 4.03 -17.56
CA PHE A 145 -31.91 4.23 -18.75
C PHE A 145 -32.65 2.95 -19.08
#